data_AF-A0A833QXL3-F1
#
_entry.id   AF-A0A833QXL3-F1
#
_cell.length_a   1.000
_cell.length_b   1.000
_cell.length_c   1.000
_cell.angle_alpha   90.00
_cell.angle_beta   90.00
_cell.angle_gamma   90.00
#
_symmetry.space_group_name_H-M   'P 1'
#
loop_
_entity.id
_entity.type
_entity.pdbx_description
1 polymer ?
#
loop_
_entity_poly.entity_id
_entity_poly.type
_entity_poly.pdbx_seq_one_letter_code
_entity_poly.pdbx_strand_id
1 'polypeptide(L)'
;MSVCFGLEFVLCCGCMPWAWKRCTYIGAYDSENWPSATEEDFDPIPRICGGILAVYEKDLEDPDFDQPEEYRIRPECIVKWVSYDEAEKRAPPYMIYVDKEHREVVLSMRGLNLKHGHNYK
;
A
#
# COMPACT_ATOMS: atom_id res chain seq x y z
N MET A 1 -14.46 -43.56 -20.18
CA MET A 1 -13.49 -43.63 -19.06
C MET A 1 -12.07 -43.22 -19.45
N SER A 2 -11.57 -43.46 -20.67
CA SER A 2 -10.18 -43.12 -21.05
C SER A 2 -9.98 -41.68 -21.57
N VAL A 3 -10.96 -41.08 -22.26
CA VAL A 3 -10.82 -39.74 -22.87
C VAL A 3 -10.86 -38.60 -21.84
N CYS A 4 -11.66 -38.71 -20.77
CA CYS A 4 -11.69 -37.72 -19.69
C CYS A 4 -10.35 -37.60 -18.95
N PHE A 5 -9.69 -38.74 -18.68
CA PHE A 5 -8.38 -38.77 -18.02
C PHE A 5 -7.28 -38.08 -18.85
N GLY A 6 -7.32 -38.23 -20.18
CA GLY A 6 -6.37 -37.55 -21.07
C GLY A 6 -6.55 -36.04 -21.08
N LEU A 7 -7.79 -35.55 -21.06
CA LEU A 7 -8.11 -34.12 -21.03
C LEU A 7 -7.67 -33.47 -19.70
N GLU A 8 -7.94 -34.13 -18.58
CA GLU A 8 -7.48 -33.70 -17.26
C GLU A 8 -5.95 -33.64 -17.18
N PHE A 9 -5.26 -34.62 -17.76
CA PHE A 9 -3.80 -34.64 -17.79
C PHE A 9 -3.23 -33.45 -18.60
N VAL A 10 -3.81 -33.14 -19.77
CA VAL A 10 -3.41 -31.97 -20.57
C VAL A 10 -3.64 -30.66 -19.82
N LEU A 11 -4.76 -30.54 -19.10
CA LEU A 11 -5.05 -29.37 -18.28
C LEU A 11 -4.08 -29.26 -17.09
N CYS A 12 -3.82 -30.35 -16.37
CA CYS A 12 -2.88 -30.36 -15.24
C CYS A 12 -1.46 -30.04 -15.70
N CYS A 13 -0.96 -30.68 -16.75
CA CYS A 13 0.38 -30.41 -17.29
C CYS A 13 0.50 -29.02 -17.91
N GLY A 14 -0.57 -28.50 -18.53
CA GLY A 14 -0.61 -27.14 -19.08
C GLY A 14 -0.65 -26.06 -17.99
N CYS A 15 -1.34 -26.31 -16.88
CA CYS A 15 -1.48 -25.37 -15.76
C CYS A 15 -0.35 -25.49 -14.72
N MET A 16 0.36 -26.61 -14.65
CA MET A 16 1.47 -26.83 -13.70
C MET A 16 2.58 -25.76 -13.82
N PRO A 17 3.07 -25.37 -15.01
CA PRO A 17 4.07 -24.31 -15.13
C PRO A 17 3.58 -22.95 -14.63
N TRP A 18 2.30 -22.63 -14.87
CA TRP A 18 1.70 -21.40 -14.37
C TRP A 18 1.59 -21.42 -12.84
N ALA A 19 1.11 -22.53 -12.27
CA ALA A 19 1.01 -22.72 -10.82
C ALA A 19 2.39 -22.70 -10.16
N TRP A 20 3.38 -23.37 -10.74
CA TRP A 20 4.77 -23.36 -10.30
C TRP A 20 5.33 -21.94 -10.29
N LYS A 21 5.13 -21.19 -11.38
CA LYS A 21 5.55 -19.77 -11.44
C LYS A 21 4.85 -18.97 -10.34
N ARG A 22 3.52 -19.04 -10.21
CA ARG A 22 2.77 -18.34 -9.15
C ARG A 22 3.25 -18.66 -7.73
N CYS A 23 3.64 -19.90 -7.46
CA CYS A 23 4.04 -20.35 -6.12
C CYS A 23 5.53 -20.08 -5.81
N THR A 24 6.38 -19.99 -6.84
CA THR A 24 7.83 -19.77 -6.65
C THR A 24 8.27 -18.34 -6.97
N TYR A 25 7.41 -17.54 -7.59
CA TYR A 25 7.69 -16.15 -7.91
C TYR A 25 7.77 -15.31 -6.63
N ILE A 26 8.97 -14.82 -6.33
CA ILE A 26 9.24 -13.84 -5.30
C ILE A 26 9.49 -12.47 -5.94
N GLY A 27 9.26 -11.40 -5.18
CA GLY A 27 9.45 -10.03 -5.69
C GLY A 27 10.87 -9.71 -6.16
N ALA A 28 11.89 -10.48 -5.75
CA ALA A 28 13.26 -10.32 -6.24
C ALA A 28 13.39 -10.57 -7.75
N TYR A 29 12.50 -11.37 -8.36
CA TYR A 29 12.48 -11.54 -9.81
C TYR A 29 11.98 -10.30 -10.54
N ASP A 30 11.11 -9.49 -9.91
CA ASP A 30 10.64 -8.24 -10.51
C ASP A 30 11.75 -7.18 -10.57
N SER A 31 12.66 -7.22 -9.60
CA SER A 31 13.77 -6.27 -9.46
C SER A 31 15.12 -6.78 -9.97
N GLU A 32 15.16 -7.97 -10.59
CA GLU A 32 16.41 -8.61 -11.04
C GLU A 32 17.23 -7.72 -12.00
N ASN A 33 16.54 -6.92 -12.81
CA ASN A 33 17.14 -6.01 -13.79
C ASN A 33 17.14 -4.54 -13.34
N TRP A 34 16.75 -4.25 -12.10
CA TRP A 34 16.73 -2.86 -11.62
C TRP A 34 18.15 -2.39 -11.32
N PRO A 35 18.49 -1.13 -11.64
CA PRO A 35 19.75 -0.55 -11.20
C PRO A 35 19.77 -0.44 -9.68
N SER A 36 20.97 -0.41 -9.09
CA SER A 36 21.12 -0.08 -7.67
C SER A 36 20.56 1.31 -7.41
N ALA A 37 19.77 1.44 -6.34
CA ALA A 37 19.21 2.70 -5.92
C ALA A 37 20.33 3.68 -5.52
N THR A 38 20.19 4.92 -5.96
CA THR A 38 21.06 6.05 -5.64
C THR A 38 20.55 6.76 -4.39
N GLU A 39 21.37 7.61 -3.76
CA GLU A 39 20.94 8.41 -2.61
C GLU A 39 19.74 9.32 -2.94
N GLU A 40 19.68 9.84 -4.16
CA GLU A 40 18.57 10.66 -4.67
C GLU A 40 17.24 9.89 -4.71
N ASP A 41 17.28 8.57 -4.95
CA ASP A 41 16.08 7.73 -4.92
C ASP A 41 15.51 7.58 -3.50
N PHE A 42 16.32 7.79 -2.46
CA PHE A 42 15.90 7.72 -1.06
C PHE A 42 15.42 9.06 -0.49
N ASP A 43 15.77 10.17 -1.12
CA ASP A 43 15.40 11.53 -0.68
C ASP A 43 13.89 11.70 -0.39
N PRO A 44 12.95 11.23 -1.24
CA PRO A 44 11.53 11.40 -0.96
C PRO A 44 10.96 10.40 0.05
N ILE A 45 11.69 9.33 0.40
CA ILE A 45 11.15 8.19 1.17
C ILE A 45 10.70 8.60 2.57
N PRO A 46 11.48 9.36 3.38
CA PRO A 46 11.04 9.76 4.71
C PRO A 46 9.73 10.56 4.69
N ARG A 47 9.55 11.46 3.72
CA ARG A 47 8.32 12.22 3.50
C ARG A 47 7.15 11.32 3.12
N ILE A 48 7.35 10.37 2.21
CA ILE A 48 6.32 9.40 1.81
C ILE A 48 5.89 8.57 3.03
N CYS A 49 6.83 8.11 3.85
CA CYS A 49 6.54 7.41 5.11
C CYS A 49 5.75 8.31 6.08
N GLY A 50 6.08 9.60 6.15
CA GLY A 50 5.27 10.68 6.72
C GLY A 50 3.81 10.61 6.32
N GLY A 51 3.55 10.72 5.02
CA GLY A 51 2.21 10.69 4.46
C GLY A 51 1.45 9.37 4.67
N ILE A 52 2.16 8.24 4.75
CA ILE A 52 1.55 6.94 5.06
C ILE A 52 1.11 6.88 6.52
N LEU A 53 1.98 7.27 7.45
CA LEU A 53 1.70 7.26 8.88
C LEU A 53 0.59 8.24 9.27
N ALA A 54 0.52 9.39 8.60
CA ALA A 54 -0.54 10.39 8.81
C ALA A 54 -1.96 9.81 8.65
N VAL A 55 -2.19 8.83 7.76
CA VAL A 55 -3.52 8.19 7.62
C VAL A 55 -3.85 7.30 8.82
N TYR A 56 -2.82 6.79 9.50
CA TYR A 56 -3.00 5.97 10.67
C TYR A 56 -3.32 6.76 11.93
N GLU A 57 -2.97 8.05 11.95
CA GLU A 57 -3.22 8.94 13.07
C GLU A 57 -4.70 9.12 13.38
N LYS A 58 -4.97 9.49 14.63
CA LYS A 58 -6.30 9.94 15.07
C LYS A 58 -6.41 11.45 15.03
N ASP A 59 -5.30 12.12 15.35
CA ASP A 59 -5.14 13.55 15.34
C ASP A 59 -3.77 13.87 14.75
N LEU A 60 -3.71 14.89 13.91
CA LEU A 60 -2.46 15.33 13.27
C LEU A 60 -1.80 16.48 14.01
N GLU A 61 -2.53 17.17 14.90
CA GLU A 61 -1.95 18.18 15.78
C GLU A 61 -1.21 17.53 16.96
N ASP A 62 -1.64 16.33 17.38
CA ASP A 62 -1.01 15.50 18.42
C ASP A 62 -0.85 14.04 17.92
N PRO A 63 0.16 13.76 17.06
CA PRO A 63 0.34 12.44 16.46
C PRO A 63 0.87 11.38 17.44
N ASP A 64 0.33 10.15 17.34
CA ASP A 64 0.76 8.98 18.09
C ASP A 64 2.14 8.47 17.61
N PHE A 65 2.48 8.66 16.32
CA PHE A 65 3.77 8.25 15.76
C PHE A 65 4.82 9.34 15.91
N ASP A 66 5.94 9.00 16.55
CA ASP A 66 7.09 9.90 16.64
C ASP A 66 7.78 10.02 15.28
N GLN A 67 7.49 11.10 14.58
CA GLN A 67 8.11 11.46 13.30
C GLN A 67 8.84 12.80 13.41
N PRO A 68 9.98 12.98 12.70
CA PRO A 68 10.58 14.29 12.53
C PRO A 68 9.57 15.29 11.96
N GLU A 69 9.54 16.50 12.51
CA GLU A 69 8.57 17.54 12.15
C GLU A 69 8.58 17.87 10.65
N GLU A 70 9.76 17.81 10.02
CA GLU A 70 9.96 18.02 8.58
C GLU A 70 9.18 17.04 7.68
N TYR A 71 8.87 15.84 8.16
CA TYR A 71 8.13 14.83 7.41
C TYR A 71 6.66 14.71 7.83
N ARG A 72 6.21 15.51 8.82
CA ARG A 72 4.82 15.50 9.27
C ARG A 72 3.95 16.24 8.26
N ILE A 73 2.79 15.64 7.96
CA ILE A 73 1.80 16.30 7.12
C ILE A 73 1.15 17.42 7.94
N ARG A 74 1.31 18.67 7.47
CA ARG A 74 0.62 19.81 8.07
C ARG A 74 -0.89 19.70 7.84
N PRO A 75 -1.74 19.86 8.87
CA PRO A 75 -3.19 19.78 8.72
C PRO A 75 -3.76 20.72 7.66
N GLU A 76 -3.13 21.88 7.47
CA GLU A 76 -3.50 22.89 6.47
C GLU A 76 -3.41 22.40 5.02
N CYS A 77 -2.56 21.40 4.77
CA CYS A 77 -2.33 20.82 3.45
C CYS A 77 -3.40 19.80 3.06
N ILE A 78 -4.25 19.39 4.01
CA ILE A 78 -5.26 18.35 3.80
C ILE A 78 -6.47 18.94 3.10
N VAL A 79 -6.82 18.33 1.97
CA VAL A 79 -8.03 18.64 1.21
C VAL A 79 -9.20 17.78 1.70
N LYS A 80 -8.92 16.52 2.02
CA LYS A 80 -9.95 15.58 2.48
C LYS A 80 -9.33 14.51 3.36
N TRP A 81 -9.98 14.24 4.48
CA TRP A 81 -9.67 13.09 5.33
C TRP A 81 -10.95 12.32 5.60
N VAL A 82 -10.92 11.01 5.36
CA VAL A 82 -12.08 10.13 5.54
C VAL A 82 -11.71 8.98 6.44
N SER A 83 -12.39 8.90 7.57
CA SER A 83 -12.33 7.80 8.53
C SER A 83 -13.13 6.57 8.07
N TYR A 84 -13.03 5.46 8.82
CA TYR A 84 -13.82 4.25 8.54
C TYR A 84 -15.33 4.50 8.64
N ASP A 85 -15.74 5.31 9.63
CA ASP A 85 -17.14 5.59 9.90
C ASP A 85 -17.75 6.44 8.77
N GLU A 86 -17.01 7.45 8.30
CA GLU A 86 -17.41 8.28 7.16
C GLU A 86 -17.38 7.53 5.82
N ALA A 87 -16.49 6.54 5.67
CA ALA A 87 -16.43 5.71 4.47
C ALA A 87 -17.57 4.67 4.40
N GLU A 88 -18.37 4.52 5.46
CA GLU A 88 -19.47 3.55 5.57
C GLU A 88 -19.09 2.12 5.12
N LYS A 89 -17.85 1.70 5.39
CA LYS A 89 -17.28 0.41 4.95
C LYS A 89 -17.24 0.20 3.43
N ARG A 90 -17.45 1.25 2.62
CA ARG A 90 -17.40 1.18 1.14
C ARG A 90 -15.98 1.37 0.60
N ALA A 91 -15.11 1.97 1.40
CA ALA A 91 -13.71 2.22 1.07
C ALA A 91 -12.83 2.11 2.34
N PRO A 92 -11.54 1.77 2.20
CA PRO A 92 -10.58 1.96 3.29
C PRO A 92 -10.43 3.45 3.61
N PRO A 93 -10.05 3.82 4.85
CA PRO A 93 -9.78 5.21 5.21
C PRO A 93 -8.66 5.78 4.37
N TYR A 94 -8.81 7.05 4.01
CA TYR A 94 -7.89 7.72 3.13
C TYR A 94 -7.78 9.21 3.44
N MET A 95 -6.67 9.78 2.99
CA MET A 95 -6.36 11.19 3.09
C MET A 95 -5.89 11.68 1.73
N ILE A 96 -6.40 12.84 1.32
CA ILE A 96 -5.97 13.58 0.14
C ILE A 96 -5.36 14.88 0.65
N TYR A 97 -4.10 15.11 0.33
CA TYR A 97 -3.40 16.35 0.66
C TYR A 97 -2.63 16.90 -0.55
N VAL A 98 -2.38 18.20 -0.52
CA VAL A 98 -1.65 18.91 -1.57
C VAL A 98 -0.30 19.36 -1.01
N ASP A 99 0.76 18.78 -1.55
CA ASP A 99 2.14 19.16 -1.26
C ASP A 99 2.58 20.23 -2.26
N LYS A 100 2.45 21.50 -1.86
CA LYS A 100 2.81 22.64 -2.71
C LYS A 100 4.31 22.75 -2.95
N GLU A 101 5.12 22.27 -2.02
CA GLU A 101 6.59 22.34 -2.10
C GLU A 101 7.10 21.38 -3.18
N HIS A 102 6.58 20.15 -3.18
CA HIS A 102 6.94 19.13 -4.16
C HIS A 102 6.07 19.18 -5.43
N ARG A 103 5.00 19.99 -5.44
CA ARG A 103 4.01 20.13 -6.53
C ARG A 103 3.25 18.83 -6.79
N GLU A 104 2.84 18.16 -5.73
CA GLU A 104 2.18 16.86 -5.77
C GLU A 104 0.78 16.90 -5.15
N VAL A 105 -0.09 16.02 -5.64
CA VAL A 105 -1.35 15.67 -4.98
C VAL A 105 -1.22 14.23 -4.52
N VAL A 106 -1.28 14.00 -3.22
CA VAL A 106 -1.01 12.70 -2.63
C VAL A 106 -2.31 12.10 -2.10
N LEU A 107 -2.57 10.87 -2.52
CA LEU A 107 -3.61 10.02 -1.97
C LEU A 107 -2.94 8.96 -1.09
N SER A 108 -3.07 9.12 0.22
CA SER A 108 -2.63 8.11 1.17
C SER A 108 -3.84 7.28 1.61
N MET A 109 -3.71 5.96 1.59
CA MET A 109 -4.77 5.02 1.98
C MET A 109 -4.21 4.04 2.99
N ARG A 110 -4.98 3.67 4.01
CA ARG A 110 -4.57 2.65 4.97
C ARG A 110 -5.40 1.38 4.85
N GLY A 111 -4.73 0.24 4.99
CA GLY A 111 -5.39 -1.06 5.12
C GLY A 111 -5.97 -1.29 6.51
N LEU A 112 -6.49 -2.50 6.71
CA LEU A 112 -6.98 -2.97 8.00
C LEU A 112 -5.84 -2.93 9.04
N ASN A 113 -6.06 -2.25 10.15
CA ASN A 113 -5.11 -2.27 11.27
C ASN A 113 -5.44 -3.45 12.19
N LEU A 114 -4.53 -4.44 12.27
CA LEU A 114 -4.63 -5.64 13.12
C LEU A 114 -4.80 -5.32 14.62
N LYS A 115 -4.38 -4.13 15.06
CA LYS A 115 -4.49 -3.66 16.45
C LYS A 115 -5.91 -3.22 16.81
N HIS A 116 -6.72 -2.81 15.84
CA HIS A 116 -8.06 -2.26 16.06
C HIS A 116 -9.12 -3.24 15.55
N GLY A 117 -9.67 -4.06 16.45
CA GLY A 117 -10.66 -5.09 16.14
C GLY A 117 -11.96 -4.57 15.49
N HIS A 118 -12.25 -3.27 15.56
CA HIS A 118 -13.38 -2.66 14.83
C HIS A 118 -13.20 -2.71 13.30
N ASN A 119 -11.95 -2.71 12.81
CA ASN A 119 -11.67 -2.78 11.37
C ASN A 119 -12.15 -4.10 10.72
N TYR A 120 -12.39 -5.14 11.53
CA TYR A 120 -12.79 -6.47 11.06
C TYR A 120 -14.29 -6.75 11.22
N LYS A 121 -15.10 -5.76 11.64
CA LYS A 121 -16.55 -5.91 11.86
C LYS A 121 -17.33 -4.98 10.94
#